data_AF-A0A537SUQ7-F1
#
_entry.id   AF-A0A537SUQ7-F1
#
_cell.length_a   1.000
_cell.length_b   1.000
_cell.length_c   1.000
_cell.angle_alpha   90.00
_cell.angle_beta   90.00
_cell.angle_gamma   90.00
#
_symmetry.space_group_name_H-M   'P 1'
#
loop_
_entity.id
_entity.type
_entity.pdbx_description
1 polymer ?
#
loop_
_entity_poly.entity_id
_entity_poly.type
_entity_poly.pdbx_seq_one_letter_code
_entity_poly.pdbx_strand_id
1 'polypeptide(L)' 'LIIRTSGEQRLSNFLLWQAAYSELVFVPTYWPDFDRAALESAIIEYRRRERRFGGLVARTGS' A
#
# COMPACT_ATOMS: atom_id res chain seq x y z
N LEU A 1 -0.08 5.07 -2.92
CA LEU A 1 0.45 4.10 -1.95
C LEU A 1 1.60 4.75 -1.19
N ILE A 2 1.51 4.80 0.14
CA ILE A 2 2.60 5.20 1.04
C ILE A 2 2.94 3.97 1.90
N ILE A 3 4.20 3.51 1.82
CA ILE A 3 4.70 2.39 2.63
C ILE A 3 5.50 2.96 3.79
N ARG A 4 5.19 2.54 5.01
CA ARG A 4 5.79 3.03 6.25
C ARG A 4 6.38 1.87 7.04
N THR A 5 7.70 1.86 7.17
CA THR A 5 8.49 0.81 7.83
C THR A 5 8.54 0.99 9.35
N SER A 6 9.18 0.05 10.04
CA SER A 6 9.44 0.08 11.49
C SER A 6 8.18 0.02 12.35
N GLY A 7 7.07 -0.49 11.82
CA GLY A 7 5.88 -0.89 12.57
C GLY A 7 4.94 0.22 13.07
N GLU A 8 5.30 1.50 12.97
CA GLU A 8 4.45 2.53 13.59
C GLU A 8 3.40 3.13 12.67
N GLN A 9 2.21 3.29 13.23
CA GLN A 9 1.01 3.71 12.50
C GLN A 9 0.82 5.23 12.55
N ARG A 10 1.81 5.96 12.02
CA ARG A 10 1.74 7.43 11.88
C ARG A 10 2.40 7.92 10.61
N LEU A 11 1.85 9.00 10.06
CA LEU A 11 2.44 9.73 8.94
C LEU A 11 3.59 10.65 9.35
N SER A 12 3.66 11.07 10.62
CA SER A 12 4.76 11.93 11.11
C SER A 12 4.95 13.21 10.27
N ASN A 13 3.85 13.88 9.91
CA ASN A 13 3.85 15.10 9.08
C ASN A 13 4.43 14.91 7.65
N PHE A 14 4.46 13.68 7.15
CA PHE A 14 4.91 13.38 5.79
C PHE A 14 3.75 13.48 4.79
N LEU A 15 3.90 14.37 3.80
CA LEU A 15 3.02 14.50 2.63
C LEU A 15 1.51 14.54 2.96
N LEU A 16 1.10 15.31 3.98
CA LEU A 16 -0.27 15.29 4.50
C LEU A 16 -1.35 15.48 3.42
N TRP A 17 -1.13 16.42 2.50
CA TRP A 17 -2.10 16.71 1.43
C TRP A 17 -2.18 15.56 0.42
N GLN A 18 -1.04 15.03 -0.02
CA GLN A 18 -0.98 13.91 -0.95
C GLN A 18 -1.43 12.59 -0.30
N ALA A 19 -1.27 12.48 1.02
CA ALA A 19 -1.67 11.31 1.80
C ALA A 19 -3.19 11.21 1.98
N ALA A 20 -3.95 12.30 1.81
CA ALA A 20 -5.40 12.35 2.03
C ALA A 20 -6.18 11.27 1.26
N TYR A 21 -5.69 10.91 0.06
CA TYR A 21 -6.30 9.87 -0.79
C TYR A 21 -5.35 8.70 -1.06
N SER A 22 -4.20 8.65 -0.38
CA SER A 22 -3.25 7.56 -0.55
C SER A 22 -3.53 6.42 0.40
N GLU A 23 -3.54 5.20 -0.12
CA GLU A 23 -3.50 3.99 0.70
C GLU A 23 -2.21 3.90 1.51
N LEU A 24 -2.33 3.57 2.80
CA LEU A 24 -1.23 3.43 3.75
C LEU A 24 -0.97 1.96 4.07
N VAL A 25 0.24 1.50 3.80
CA VAL A 25 0.72 0.17 4.16
C VAL A 25 1.82 0.31 5.22
N PHE A 26 1.53 -0.18 6.42
CA PHE A 26 2.49 -0.23 7.52
C PHE A 26 3.14 -1.61 7.57
N VAL A 27 4.46 -1.66 7.58
CA VAL A 27 5.23 -2.91 7.68
C VAL A 27 6.13 -2.89 8.92
N PRO A 28 6.28 -4.02 9.63
CA PRO A 28 7.12 -4.08 10.82
C PRO A 28 8.62 -4.03 10.49
N THR A 29 9.02 -4.41 9.28
CA THR A 29 10.41 -4.42 8.81
C THR A 29 11.06 -3.05 8.96
N TYR A 30 12.29 -3.01 9.49
CA TYR A 30 13.07 -1.77 9.57
C TYR A 30 13.57 -1.34 8.19
N TRP A 31 13.81 -0.04 8.00
CA TRP A 31 14.24 0.49 6.70
C TRP A 31 15.53 -0.16 6.16
N PRO A 32 16.59 -0.40 6.95
CA PRO A 32 17.80 -1.08 6.46
C PRO A 32 17.54 -2.50 5.95
N ASP A 33 16.51 -3.16 6.47
CA ASP A 33 16.14 -4.54 6.13
C ASP A 33 15.03 -4.61 5.05
N PHE A 34 14.58 -3.45 4.54
CA PHE A 34 13.50 -3.38 3.56
C PHE A 34 14.03 -3.72 2.16
N ASP A 35 13.80 -4.96 1.74
CA ASP A 35 14.30 -5.51 0.48
C ASP A 35 13.20 -5.62 -0.61
N ARG A 36 13.55 -6.27 -1.73
CA ARG A 36 12.62 -6.52 -2.85
C ARG A 36 11.40 -7.33 -2.41
N ALA A 37 11.58 -8.36 -1.60
CA ALA A 37 10.50 -9.23 -1.17
C ALA A 37 9.52 -8.48 -0.24
N ALA A 38 10.04 -7.59 0.61
CA ALA A 38 9.25 -6.69 1.43
C ALA A 38 8.41 -5.72 0.58
N LEU A 39 9.01 -5.16 -0.48
CA LEU A 39 8.29 -4.31 -1.44
C LEU A 39 7.18 -5.07 -2.17
N GLU A 40 7.47 -6.26 -2.68
CA GLU A 40 6.49 -7.11 -3.36
C GLU A 40 5.30 -7.45 -2.44
N SER A 41 5.60 -7.79 -1.19
CA SER A 41 4.58 -8.04 -0.16
C SER A 41 3.71 -6.82 0.11
N ALA A 42 4.31 -5.63 0.20
CA ALA A 42 3.58 -4.37 0.39
C ALA A 42 2.66 -4.03 -0.80
N ILE A 43 3.11 -4.30 -2.03
CA ILE A 43 2.30 -4.13 -3.24
C ILE A 43 1.12 -5.11 -3.27
N ILE A 44 1.33 -6.36 -2.87
CA ILE A 44 0.26 -7.36 -2.76
C ILE A 44 -0.80 -6.91 -1.75
N GLU A 45 -0.38 -6.42 -0.58
CA GLU A 45 -1.30 -5.90 0.43
C GLU A 45 -2.09 -4.68 -0.07
N TYR A 46 -1.43 -3.76 -0.77
CA TYR A 46 -2.10 -2.63 -1.44
C TYR A 46 -3.19 -3.13 -2.42
N ARG A 47 -2.85 -4.07 -3.30
CA ARG A 47 -3.79 -4.65 -4.27
C ARG A 47 -4.96 -5.40 -3.61
N ARG A 48 -4.77 -5.97 -2.42
CA ARG A 48 -5.84 -6.67 -1.68
C ARG A 48 -6.93 -5.70 -1.23
N ARG A 49 -6.58 -4.46 -0.89
CA ARG A 49 -7.51 -3.44 -0.38
C ARG A 49 -8.40 -2.82 -1.45
N GLU A 50 -7.95 -2.79 -2.71
CA GLU A 50 -8.69 -2.18 -3.83
C GLU A 50 -9.90 -2.98 -4.37
N ARG A 51 -10.24 -4.14 -3.80
CA ARG A 51 -11.32 -4.99 -4.34
C ARG A 51 -12.73 -4.76 -3.77
N ARG A 52 -13.00 -3.61 -3.15
CA ARG A 52 -14.38 -3.28 -2.71
C ARG A 52 -15.25 -2.62 -3.78
N PHE A 53 -14.65 -1.98 -4.81
CA PHE A 53 -15.41 -1.37 -5.91
C PHE A 53 -14.76 -1.46 -7.32
N GLY A 54 -13.56 -2.02 -7.47
CA GLY A 54 -12.83 -2.06 -8.75
C GLY A 54 -13.05 -3.32 -9.61
N GLY A 55 -14.08 -4.11 -9.31
CA GLY A 55 -14.46 -5.28 -10.11
C GLY A 55 -15.41 -4.92 -11.25
N LEU A 56 -15.08 -3.94 -12.09
CA LEU A 56 -15.68 -3.89 -13.43
C LEU A 56 -15.10 -5.08 -14.20
N VAL A 57 -15.70 -6.25 -13.98
CA VAL A 57 -15.60 -7.38 -14.89
C VAL A 57 -16.27 -6.93 -16.18
N ALA A 58 -15.53 -6.20 -17.02
CA ALA A 58 -15.85 -6.15 -18.43
C ALA A 58 -15.60 -7.55 -18.99
N ARG A 59 -16.60 -8.44 -18.85
CA ARG A 59 -16.73 -9.57 -19.77
C ARG A 59 -17.10 -8.96 -21.11
N THR A 60 -16.11 -8.55 -21.89
CA THR A 60 -16.32 -8.38 -23.32
C THR A 60 -16.28 -9.76 -23.93
N GLY A 61 -17.46 -10.21 -24.36
CA GLY A 61 -17.60 -11.47 -25.07
C GLY A 61 -16.84 -11.46 -26.40
N SER A 62 -16.35 -12.64 -26.77
CA SER A 62 -16.30 -13.16 -28.13
C SER A 62 -16.39 -14.67 -28.04
#